data_AF-W9S5D3-F1
#
_entry.id   AF-W9S5D3-F1
#
_cell.length_a   1.000
_cell.length_b   1.000
_cell.length_c   1.000
_cell.angle_alpha   90.00
_cell.angle_beta   90.00
_cell.angle_gamma   90.00
#
_symmetry.space_group_name_H-M   'P 1'
#
loop_
_entity.id
_entity.type
_entity.pdbx_description
1 polymer ?
#
loop_
_entity_poly.entity_id
_entity_poly.type
_entity_poly.pdbx_seq_one_letter_code
_entity_poly.pdbx_strand_id
1 'polypeptide(L)'
;MKRVTLDPPRGNDVELVAWKEGFDEPGAEHFDHKIYGSKKWIGTTECAALLRSFGVRAMVVDFGPKELESLYLSVPGSSVGDEVNVVMCMGGKRRGVEVYGPMDRYVLRKNHSVHQGDSSVQERASSSGVQLGGSLGSEKNITRKNRGQQVLVDWVWNYFSNENTTKPGNRCVIVSEKAPLYFQHDGHSRTIVGIQIKYQRNGVQQHNLLILDPGHRTAALEKSLRENVGWQKFIKRGVHTLKKPQFQLCYVDPGIATGEDMESLKTINSVFLEI
;
A
#
# COMPACT_ATOMS: atom_id res chain seq x y z
N MET A 1 -11.92 -0.08 1.00
CA MET A 1 -11.48 -0.90 -0.13
C MET A 1 -12.20 -0.44 -1.38
N LYS A 2 -11.47 0.01 -2.41
CA LYS A 2 -12.08 0.35 -3.69
C LYS A 2 -12.51 -0.95 -4.37
N ARG A 3 -13.82 -1.12 -4.55
CA ARG A 3 -14.36 -2.11 -5.49
C ARG A 3 -14.37 -1.43 -6.85
N VAL A 4 -14.00 -2.14 -7.90
CA VAL A 4 -14.27 -1.68 -9.26
C VAL A 4 -15.75 -1.92 -9.53
N THR A 5 -16.62 -1.05 -9.01
CA THR A 5 -17.97 -0.88 -9.54
C THR A 5 -17.94 0.36 -10.41
N LEU A 6 -17.43 0.19 -11.63
CA LEU A 6 -17.73 1.11 -12.72
C LEU A 6 -19.13 0.74 -13.25
N ASP A 7 -19.89 1.72 -13.73
CA ASP A 7 -21.21 1.48 -14.34
C ASP A 7 -21.05 0.77 -15.70
N PRO A 8 -21.79 -0.34 -15.98
CA PRO A 8 -21.56 -1.20 -17.14
C PRO A 8 -21.56 -0.43 -18.46
N PRO A 9 -20.46 -0.46 -19.26
CA PRO A 9 -20.57 -0.27 -20.69
C PRO A 9 -21.43 -1.39 -21.26
N ARG A 10 -22.19 -1.08 -22.31
CA ARG A 10 -22.93 -2.08 -23.05
C ARG A 10 -21.93 -2.97 -23.81
N GLY A 11 -21.62 -4.15 -23.29
CA GLY A 11 -20.75 -5.13 -23.94
C GLY A 11 -20.17 -6.12 -22.93
N ASN A 12 -20.12 -7.41 -23.30
CA ASN A 12 -19.83 -8.51 -22.38
C ASN A 12 -18.34 -8.78 -22.10
N ASP A 13 -17.41 -7.99 -22.62
CA ASP A 13 -15.96 -8.16 -22.35
C ASP A 13 -15.29 -6.80 -22.13
N VAL A 14 -14.90 -6.53 -20.88
CA VAL A 14 -14.39 -5.23 -20.45
C VAL A 14 -13.17 -5.44 -19.53
N GLU A 15 -12.00 -5.42 -20.14
CA GLU A 15 -10.70 -5.32 -19.47
C GLU A 15 -10.52 -3.93 -18.86
N LEU A 16 -9.53 -3.78 -17.95
CA LEU A 16 -9.01 -2.47 -17.61
C LEU A 16 -8.52 -1.79 -18.90
N VAL A 17 -8.95 -0.56 -19.19
CA VAL A 17 -8.55 0.15 -20.42
C VAL A 17 -7.03 0.20 -20.57
N ALA A 18 -6.31 0.36 -19.45
CA ALA A 18 -4.86 0.34 -19.43
C ALA A 18 -4.26 -0.98 -19.95
N TRP A 19 -4.86 -2.14 -19.63
CA TRP A 19 -4.37 -3.43 -20.12
C TRP A 19 -4.54 -3.57 -21.64
N LYS A 20 -5.63 -3.05 -22.21
CA LYS A 20 -5.82 -3.02 -23.68
C LYS A 20 -4.75 -2.19 -24.39
N GLU A 21 -4.18 -1.21 -23.71
CA GLU A 21 -3.12 -0.34 -24.21
C GLU A 21 -1.72 -0.88 -23.88
N GLY A 22 -1.63 -2.08 -23.29
CA GLY A 22 -0.37 -2.78 -22.99
C GLY A 22 0.31 -2.32 -21.70
N PHE A 23 -0.38 -1.61 -20.81
CA PHE A 23 0.15 -1.30 -19.47
C PHE A 23 0.00 -2.51 -18.57
N ASP A 24 1.04 -2.82 -17.79
CA ASP A 24 1.00 -3.83 -16.74
C ASP A 24 0.47 -5.20 -17.22
N GLU A 25 1.04 -5.70 -18.33
CA GLU A 25 0.73 -7.04 -18.86
C GLU A 25 0.74 -8.13 -17.77
N PRO A 26 1.71 -8.17 -16.84
CA PRO A 26 1.72 -9.19 -15.82
C PRO A 26 0.53 -9.06 -14.83
N GLY A 27 0.11 -7.83 -14.51
CA GLY A 27 -1.13 -7.59 -13.79
C GLY A 27 -2.36 -8.04 -14.60
N ALA A 28 -2.41 -7.77 -15.90
CA ALA A 28 -3.50 -8.22 -16.77
C ALA A 28 -3.66 -9.75 -16.75
N GLU A 29 -2.56 -10.48 -16.92
CA GLU A 29 -2.51 -11.95 -16.85
C GLU A 29 -2.99 -12.47 -15.48
N HIS A 30 -2.55 -11.83 -14.38
CA HIS A 30 -2.98 -12.20 -13.03
C HIS A 30 -4.51 -12.18 -12.86
N PHE A 31 -5.17 -11.21 -13.50
CA PHE A 31 -6.62 -11.07 -13.44
C PHE A 31 -7.35 -11.84 -14.54
N ASP A 32 -6.68 -12.68 -15.35
CA ASP A 32 -7.23 -13.34 -16.54
C ASP A 32 -7.86 -12.30 -17.49
N HIS A 33 -7.22 -11.12 -17.58
CA HIS A 33 -7.70 -9.95 -18.30
C HIS A 33 -9.12 -9.51 -17.87
N LYS A 34 -9.62 -9.99 -16.72
CA LYS A 34 -11.02 -9.80 -16.30
C LYS A 34 -11.11 -9.25 -14.90
N ILE A 35 -11.44 -7.96 -14.83
CA ILE A 35 -11.64 -7.27 -13.55
C ILE A 35 -12.95 -6.49 -13.47
N TYR A 36 -13.45 -6.01 -14.60
CA TYR A 36 -14.71 -5.30 -14.67
C TYR A 36 -15.89 -6.20 -14.25
N GLY A 37 -16.83 -5.66 -13.47
CA GLY A 37 -17.97 -6.40 -12.95
C GLY A 37 -17.62 -7.48 -11.91
N SER A 38 -16.33 -7.70 -11.65
CA SER A 38 -15.87 -8.64 -10.65
C SER A 38 -15.84 -7.99 -9.26
N LYS A 39 -15.77 -8.85 -8.23
CA LYS A 39 -15.50 -8.41 -6.84
C LYS A 39 -14.04 -8.62 -6.46
N LYS A 40 -13.15 -8.82 -7.45
CA LYS A 40 -11.72 -8.99 -7.22
C LYS A 40 -11.14 -7.70 -6.63
N TRP A 41 -10.13 -7.86 -5.80
CA TRP A 41 -9.48 -6.75 -5.13
C TRP A 41 -8.34 -6.25 -6.01
N ILE A 42 -8.18 -4.93 -6.07
CA ILE A 42 -7.07 -4.26 -6.75
C ILE A 42 -6.07 -3.71 -5.73
N GLY A 43 -4.81 -3.68 -6.15
CA GLY A 43 -3.67 -3.16 -5.44
C GLY A 43 -3.18 -1.82 -5.98
N THR A 44 -1.92 -1.53 -5.69
CA THR A 44 -1.24 -0.30 -6.12
C THR A 44 -0.85 -0.36 -7.61
N THR A 45 -0.50 -1.55 -8.09
CA THR A 45 -0.13 -1.87 -9.48
C THR A 45 -1.25 -1.53 -10.45
N GLU A 46 -2.46 -2.06 -10.26
CA GLU A 46 -3.61 -1.67 -11.11
C GLU A 46 -3.94 -0.17 -11.01
N CYS A 47 -3.77 0.44 -9.83
CA CYS A 47 -3.95 1.88 -9.67
C CYS A 47 -2.91 2.68 -10.47
N ALA A 48 -1.65 2.24 -10.47
CA ALA A 48 -0.58 2.87 -11.24
C ALA A 48 -0.78 2.64 -12.74
N ALA A 49 -1.12 1.43 -13.17
CA ALA A 49 -1.42 1.09 -14.56
C ALA A 49 -2.53 2.00 -15.12
N LEU A 50 -3.63 2.15 -14.38
CA LEU A 50 -4.74 3.01 -14.78
C LEU A 50 -4.33 4.48 -14.90
N LEU A 51 -3.53 5.01 -13.97
CA LEU A 51 -3.06 6.40 -14.06
C LEU A 51 -2.11 6.59 -15.24
N ARG A 52 -1.19 5.64 -15.43
CA ARG A 52 -0.18 5.65 -16.50
C ARG A 52 -0.79 5.59 -17.89
N SER A 53 -1.92 4.91 -18.08
CA SER A 53 -2.62 4.91 -19.38
C SER A 53 -3.15 6.30 -19.78
N PHE A 54 -3.30 7.22 -18.82
CA PHE A 54 -3.62 8.63 -19.11
C PHE A 54 -2.36 9.52 -19.24
N GLY A 55 -1.17 8.93 -19.32
CA GLY A 55 0.10 9.66 -19.34
C GLY A 55 0.52 10.22 -17.98
N VAL A 56 -0.17 9.89 -16.89
CA VAL A 56 0.22 10.32 -15.54
C VAL A 56 1.41 9.47 -15.08
N ARG A 57 2.49 10.13 -14.65
CA ARG A 57 3.69 9.47 -14.15
C ARG A 57 3.50 8.96 -12.72
N ALA A 58 2.69 7.92 -12.60
CA ALA A 58 2.44 7.24 -11.34
C ALA A 58 3.62 6.30 -11.01
N MET A 59 4.17 6.41 -9.80
CA MET A 59 5.35 5.68 -9.34
C MET A 59 5.02 4.89 -8.09
N VAL A 60 5.66 3.73 -7.94
CA VAL A 60 5.39 2.79 -6.84
C VAL A 60 6.58 2.74 -5.88
N VAL A 61 6.30 2.82 -4.58
CA VAL A 61 7.29 2.60 -3.52
C VAL A 61 6.81 1.51 -2.60
N ASP A 62 7.68 0.55 -2.34
CA ASP A 62 7.44 -0.59 -1.49
C ASP A 62 8.17 -0.45 -0.16
N PHE A 63 7.48 -0.75 0.91
CA PHE A 63 8.02 -0.77 2.27
C PHE A 63 7.83 -2.16 2.83
N GLY A 64 8.93 -2.85 3.13
CA GLY A 64 8.86 -4.19 3.70
C GLY A 64 10.15 -4.59 4.42
N PRO A 65 10.13 -5.72 5.13
CA PRO A 65 11.33 -6.27 5.74
C PRO A 65 12.30 -6.76 4.65
N LYS A 66 13.61 -6.63 4.90
CA LYS A 66 14.67 -6.92 3.92
C LYS A 66 14.57 -8.30 3.29
N GLU A 67 14.11 -9.28 4.05
CA GLU A 67 13.99 -10.67 3.58
C GLU A 67 12.99 -10.83 2.42
N LEU A 68 12.14 -9.82 2.18
CA LEU A 68 11.17 -9.83 1.10
C LEU A 68 11.62 -9.01 -0.11
N GLU A 69 12.72 -8.26 -0.05
CA GLU A 69 13.21 -7.36 -1.12
C GLU A 69 13.17 -7.99 -2.51
N SER A 70 13.64 -9.24 -2.64
CA SER A 70 13.65 -9.98 -3.91
C SER A 70 12.26 -10.22 -4.51
N LEU A 71 11.20 -10.24 -3.69
CA LEU A 71 9.81 -10.38 -4.12
C LEU A 71 9.23 -9.08 -4.66
N TYR A 72 9.83 -7.95 -4.32
CA TYR A 72 9.43 -6.61 -4.79
C TYR A 72 10.11 -6.27 -6.13
N LEU A 73 11.33 -6.76 -6.32
CA LEU A 73 12.15 -6.55 -7.51
C LEU A 73 11.89 -7.58 -8.63
N SER A 74 10.93 -8.51 -8.45
CA SER A 74 10.69 -9.60 -9.41
C SER A 74 10.00 -9.16 -10.71
N VAL A 75 9.66 -7.87 -10.87
CA VAL A 75 9.14 -7.37 -12.15
C VAL A 75 10.30 -7.30 -13.16
N PRO A 76 10.20 -7.93 -14.34
CA PRO A 76 11.23 -7.85 -15.37
C PRO A 76 11.54 -6.37 -15.70
N GLY A 77 12.80 -5.96 -15.50
CA GLY A 77 13.26 -4.58 -15.71
C GLY A 77 13.72 -3.83 -14.44
N SER A 78 13.51 -4.41 -13.25
CA SER A 78 14.06 -3.87 -12.00
C SER A 78 15.56 -4.14 -11.91
N SER A 79 16.40 -3.20 -12.36
CA SER A 79 17.86 -3.34 -12.26
C SER A 79 18.34 -3.15 -10.82
N VAL A 80 18.80 -4.23 -10.20
CA VAL A 80 19.83 -4.17 -9.15
C VAL A 80 21.14 -4.63 -9.79
N GLY A 81 22.21 -3.86 -9.60
CA GLY A 81 23.54 -4.17 -10.09
C GLY A 81 24.01 -5.58 -9.66
N ASP A 82 24.94 -6.11 -10.45
CA ASP A 82 25.39 -7.50 -10.51
C ASP A 82 25.32 -8.38 -9.24
N GLU A 83 24.84 -9.61 -9.50
CA GLU A 83 25.00 -10.90 -8.79
C GLU A 83 24.65 -11.02 -7.30
N VAL A 84 23.58 -11.77 -6.98
CA VAL A 84 23.66 -12.88 -6.00
C VAL A 84 22.65 -14.00 -6.30
N ASN A 85 23.14 -15.22 -6.56
CA ASN A 85 22.37 -16.46 -6.54
C ASN A 85 21.83 -16.74 -5.12
N VAL A 86 20.51 -16.85 -4.94
CA VAL A 86 19.93 -17.38 -3.70
C VAL A 86 19.03 -18.57 -4.00
N VAL A 87 19.59 -19.77 -3.77
CA VAL A 87 18.84 -21.03 -3.68
C VAL A 87 18.13 -21.06 -2.33
N MET A 88 16.80 -21.25 -2.33
CA MET A 88 16.06 -21.66 -1.14
C MET A 88 15.29 -22.95 -1.43
N CYS A 89 15.65 -24.02 -0.72
CA CYS A 89 14.94 -25.28 -0.70
C CYS A 89 14.27 -25.45 0.67
N MET A 90 12.95 -25.71 0.71
CA MET A 90 12.32 -26.69 1.60
C MET A 90 10.93 -27.10 1.07
N GLY A 91 10.79 -28.40 0.81
CA GLY A 91 9.58 -29.25 0.95
C GLY A 91 8.23 -28.86 0.33
N GLY A 92 7.81 -29.60 -0.71
CA GLY A 92 6.39 -29.84 -1.04
C GLY A 92 5.89 -29.20 -2.34
N LYS A 93 5.38 -30.04 -3.27
CA LYS A 93 4.76 -29.74 -4.58
C LYS A 93 4.73 -28.27 -5.02
N ARG A 94 5.72 -27.90 -5.81
CA ARG A 94 5.84 -26.62 -6.52
C ARG A 94 4.71 -26.50 -7.56
N ARG A 95 3.75 -25.61 -7.33
CA ARG A 95 3.18 -24.81 -8.41
C ARG A 95 3.87 -23.45 -8.30
N GLY A 96 4.60 -23.05 -9.35
CA GLY A 96 5.07 -21.68 -9.46
C GLY A 96 3.83 -20.79 -9.43
N VAL A 97 3.67 -20.00 -8.37
CA VAL A 97 2.65 -18.96 -8.36
C VAL A 97 3.36 -17.74 -8.91
N GLU A 98 3.13 -17.44 -10.18
CA GLU A 98 3.43 -16.14 -10.76
C GLU A 98 2.63 -15.10 -9.97
N VAL A 99 3.36 -14.30 -9.20
CA VAL A 99 2.80 -13.17 -8.46
C VAL A 99 3.41 -11.95 -9.10
N TYR A 100 2.58 -11.19 -9.78
CA TYR A 100 2.95 -9.90 -10.31
C TYR A 100 2.40 -8.85 -9.37
N GLY A 101 3.24 -7.90 -8.98
CA GLY A 101 2.97 -6.97 -7.90
C GLY A 101 3.16 -7.58 -6.50
N PRO A 102 4.06 -7.03 -5.67
CA PRO A 102 4.44 -7.65 -4.40
C PRO A 102 3.29 -7.76 -3.37
N MET A 103 2.25 -6.95 -3.53
CA MET A 103 1.03 -7.00 -2.71
C MET A 103 -0.04 -7.96 -3.26
N ASP A 104 0.08 -8.46 -4.49
CA ASP A 104 -0.99 -9.21 -5.15
C ASP A 104 -1.07 -10.67 -4.71
N ARG A 105 -0.01 -11.14 -4.03
CA ARG A 105 -0.05 -12.38 -3.24
C ARG A 105 -1.18 -12.37 -2.20
N TYR A 106 -1.52 -11.20 -1.66
CA TYR A 106 -2.56 -11.04 -0.65
C TYR A 106 -3.96 -10.96 -1.25
N VAL A 107 -4.07 -10.61 -2.54
CA VAL A 107 -5.34 -10.65 -3.29
C VAL A 107 -5.77 -12.11 -3.51
N LEU A 108 -4.83 -12.99 -3.88
CA LEU A 108 -5.11 -14.41 -4.17
C LEU A 108 -5.48 -15.24 -2.93
N ARG A 109 -4.82 -15.01 -1.79
CA ARG A 109 -4.94 -15.88 -0.59
C ARG A 109 -6.37 -15.97 -0.06
N LYS A 110 -7.24 -15.00 -0.37
CA LYS A 110 -8.62 -14.96 0.13
C LYS A 110 -9.61 -15.75 -0.73
N ASN A 111 -9.23 -16.18 -1.94
CA ASN A 111 -10.10 -16.92 -2.86
C ASN A 111 -10.06 -18.45 -2.64
N HIS A 112 -9.16 -18.97 -1.81
CA HIS A 112 -9.18 -20.36 -1.35
C HIS A 112 -9.94 -20.51 -0.02
N SER A 113 -11.23 -20.22 -0.01
CA SER A 113 -12.15 -20.82 0.96
C SER A 113 -12.74 -22.09 0.33
N VAL A 114 -12.02 -23.20 0.47
CA VAL A 114 -12.52 -24.52 0.04
C VAL A 114 -13.62 -24.96 1.01
N HIS A 115 -14.80 -25.23 0.42
CA HIS A 115 -15.84 -26.04 1.02
C HIS A 115 -15.32 -27.45 1.35
N GLN A 116 -15.26 -27.78 2.63
CA GLN A 116 -15.40 -29.12 3.22
C GLN A 116 -15.78 -28.85 4.68
N GLY A 117 -17.00 -29.12 5.12
CA GLY A 117 -17.57 -30.45 5.27
C GLY A 117 -17.65 -30.71 6.78
N ASP A 118 -18.87 -30.90 7.29
CA ASP A 118 -19.20 -31.16 8.69
C ASP A 118 -18.22 -32.12 9.40
N SER A 119 -17.72 -31.71 10.57
CA SER A 119 -17.61 -32.59 11.73
C SER A 119 -17.33 -31.77 12.99
N SER A 120 -18.29 -31.82 13.91
CA SER A 120 -18.23 -31.35 15.28
C SER A 120 -17.10 -32.02 16.07
N VAL A 121 -16.11 -31.26 16.53
CA VAL A 121 -15.39 -31.57 17.78
C VAL A 121 -15.12 -30.27 18.52
N GLN A 122 -15.72 -30.19 19.70
CA GLN A 122 -15.58 -29.14 20.68
C GLN A 122 -14.36 -29.47 21.55
N GLU A 123 -13.27 -28.70 21.46
CA GLU A 123 -12.26 -28.73 22.52
C GLU A 123 -11.78 -27.34 22.93
N ARG A 124 -11.80 -27.19 24.26
CA ARG A 124 -11.64 -25.98 25.06
C ARG A 124 -10.16 -25.63 25.15
N ALA A 125 -9.79 -24.39 24.85
CA ALA A 125 -8.48 -23.87 25.23
C ALA A 125 -8.52 -23.52 26.73
N SER A 126 -8.14 -24.48 27.57
CA SER A 126 -7.86 -24.26 28.99
C SER A 126 -6.51 -23.55 29.13
N SER A 127 -6.56 -22.42 29.82
CA SER A 127 -5.40 -21.71 30.36
C SER A 127 -4.73 -22.53 31.47
N SER A 128 -3.44 -22.83 31.34
CA SER A 128 -2.57 -23.04 32.48
C SER A 128 -1.16 -22.55 32.14
N GLY A 129 -0.71 -21.56 32.92
CA GLY A 129 0.60 -20.94 32.76
C GLY A 129 1.68 -21.72 33.50
N VAL A 130 2.90 -21.58 33.01
CA VAL A 130 4.12 -21.51 33.84
C VAL A 130 5.03 -20.46 33.20
N GLN A 131 5.26 -19.35 33.92
CA GLN A 131 6.32 -18.39 33.62
C GLN A 131 7.67 -18.96 34.08
N LEU A 132 8.72 -18.79 33.28
CA LEU A 132 10.07 -18.52 33.79
C LEU A 132 11.02 -18.04 32.66
N GLY A 133 11.50 -16.79 32.81
CA GLY A 133 12.82 -16.33 32.36
C GLY A 133 13.00 -15.76 30.94
N GLY A 134 13.38 -14.48 30.83
CA GLY A 134 14.13 -13.96 29.67
C GLY A 134 13.62 -12.68 28.98
N SER A 135 13.37 -11.60 29.70
CA SER A 135 13.02 -10.28 29.15
C SER A 135 14.26 -9.54 28.61
N LEU A 136 14.70 -9.86 27.39
CA LEU A 136 15.68 -9.04 26.65
C LEU A 136 15.40 -8.95 25.13
N GLY A 137 14.44 -9.73 24.61
CA GLY A 137 14.08 -9.73 23.18
C GLY A 137 12.94 -8.79 22.78
N SER A 138 12.16 -8.28 23.74
CA SER A 138 10.96 -7.48 23.45
C SER A 138 11.29 -6.02 23.08
N GLU A 139 12.22 -5.39 23.80
CA GLU A 139 12.58 -3.97 23.58
C GLU A 139 13.32 -3.73 22.26
N LYS A 140 14.22 -4.65 21.87
CA LYS A 140 14.94 -4.56 20.57
C LYS A 140 13.99 -4.67 19.38
N ASN A 141 12.97 -5.51 19.49
CA ASN A 141 11.97 -5.68 18.42
C ASN A 141 11.01 -4.49 18.34
N ILE A 142 10.60 -3.91 19.48
CA ILE A 142 9.76 -2.70 19.50
C ILE A 142 10.52 -1.50 18.95
N THR A 143 11.79 -1.31 19.33
CA THR A 143 12.61 -0.19 18.86
C THR A 143 12.97 -0.30 17.37
N ARG A 144 13.28 -1.51 16.87
CA ARG A 144 13.50 -1.76 15.43
C ARG A 144 12.22 -1.54 14.63
N LYS A 145 11.07 -2.05 15.11
CA LYS A 145 9.76 -1.86 14.44
C LYS A 145 9.32 -0.40 14.38
N ASN A 146 9.60 0.38 15.43
CA ASN A 146 9.33 1.82 15.44
C ASN A 146 10.26 2.57 14.46
N ARG A 147 11.52 2.13 14.31
CA ARG A 147 12.44 2.68 13.30
C ARG A 147 11.96 2.42 11.87
N GLY A 148 11.46 1.23 11.58
CA GLY A 148 10.91 0.90 10.26
C GLY A 148 9.73 1.77 9.87
N GLN A 149 8.75 1.90 10.76
CA GLN A 149 7.60 2.78 10.53
C GLN A 149 8.02 4.25 10.38
N GLN A 150 9.13 4.65 11.00
CA GLN A 150 9.68 6.00 10.84
C GLN A 150 10.17 6.24 9.40
N VAL A 151 10.74 5.24 8.71
CA VAL A 151 11.14 5.37 7.29
C VAL A 151 9.97 5.76 6.40
N LEU A 152 8.82 5.09 6.55
CA LEU A 152 7.59 5.43 5.83
C LEU A 152 7.14 6.87 6.14
N VAL A 153 7.20 7.26 7.41
CA VAL A 153 6.80 8.61 7.86
C VAL A 153 7.74 9.68 7.31
N ASP A 154 9.04 9.44 7.32
CA ASP A 154 10.06 10.33 6.80
C ASP A 154 9.94 10.48 5.28
N TRP A 155 9.65 9.38 4.56
CA TRP A 155 9.37 9.41 3.14
C TRP A 155 8.16 10.31 2.83
N VAL A 156 7.05 10.12 3.55
CA VAL A 156 5.83 10.93 3.38
C VAL A 156 6.09 12.39 3.75
N TRP A 157 6.87 12.64 4.79
CA TRP A 157 7.29 13.99 5.17
C TRP A 157 8.04 14.68 4.04
N ASN A 158 9.07 14.03 3.49
CA ASN A 158 9.88 14.58 2.42
C ASN A 158 9.05 14.83 1.16
N TYR A 159 8.14 13.90 0.81
CA TYR A 159 7.25 14.05 -0.34
C TYR A 159 6.44 15.36 -0.28
N PHE A 160 5.78 15.63 0.86
CA PHE A 160 4.95 16.84 1.02
C PHE A 160 5.76 18.12 1.37
N SER A 161 7.03 17.98 1.76
CA SER A 161 7.88 19.12 2.17
C SER A 161 8.81 19.63 1.07
N ASN A 162 9.02 18.87 -0.01
CA ASN A 162 10.04 19.12 -1.03
C ASN A 162 9.77 20.29 -2.00
N GLU A 163 8.86 21.22 -1.70
CA GLU A 163 8.53 22.34 -2.61
C GLU A 163 8.54 23.71 -1.94
N ASN A 164 8.80 24.74 -2.76
CA ASN A 164 8.77 26.17 -2.41
C ASN A 164 7.33 26.64 -2.15
N THR A 165 6.73 26.16 -1.07
CA THR A 165 5.34 26.46 -0.75
C THR A 165 5.11 27.92 -0.36
N THR A 166 4.04 28.50 -0.88
CA THR A 166 3.53 29.82 -0.52
C THR A 166 3.06 29.78 0.94
N LYS A 167 3.76 30.49 1.84
CA LYS A 167 3.40 30.58 3.26
C LYS A 167 2.13 31.44 3.41
N PRO A 168 0.94 30.87 3.65
CA PRO A 168 -0.27 31.68 3.79
C PRO A 168 -0.36 32.15 5.24
N GLY A 169 0.33 33.24 5.60
CA GLY A 169 0.20 34.00 6.86
C GLY A 169 0.49 33.27 8.19
N ASN A 170 0.34 31.94 8.26
CA ASN A 170 0.46 31.07 9.42
C ASN A 170 1.59 30.06 9.17
N ARG A 171 2.69 30.19 9.91
CA ARG A 171 3.89 29.33 9.77
C ARG A 171 3.68 27.85 10.14
N CYS A 172 2.45 27.43 10.52
CA CYS A 172 2.14 26.10 11.05
C CYS A 172 1.37 25.20 10.07
N VAL A 173 0.88 25.74 8.94
CA VAL A 173 0.17 24.96 7.90
C VAL A 173 0.80 25.28 6.56
N ILE A 174 1.24 24.23 5.88
CA ILE A 174 1.80 24.28 4.53
C ILE A 174 0.84 23.54 3.61
N VAL A 175 0.35 24.23 2.58
CA VAL A 175 -0.44 23.61 1.51
C VAL A 175 0.52 23.33 0.37
N SER A 176 0.69 22.04 0.07
CA SER A 176 1.55 21.56 -1.01
C SER A 176 0.72 21.34 -2.28
N GLU A 177 1.32 21.53 -3.45
CA GLU A 177 0.70 21.21 -4.75
C GLU A 177 0.82 19.72 -5.11
N LYS A 178 1.48 18.92 -4.25
CA LYS A 178 1.65 17.47 -4.43
C LYS A 178 0.32 16.74 -4.42
N ALA A 179 0.19 15.75 -5.31
CA ALA A 179 -0.96 14.86 -5.35
C ALA A 179 -1.06 14.00 -4.06
N PRO A 180 -2.27 13.60 -3.63
CA PRO A 180 -2.44 12.61 -2.57
C PRO A 180 -1.80 11.26 -2.92
N LEU A 181 -1.37 10.52 -1.90
CA LEU A 181 -0.72 9.22 -2.07
C LEU A 181 -1.76 8.10 -1.96
N TYR A 182 -1.79 7.17 -2.91
CA TYR A 182 -2.48 5.89 -2.71
C TYR A 182 -1.66 5.06 -1.72
N PHE A 183 -2.30 4.57 -0.66
CA PHE A 183 -1.63 3.87 0.43
C PHE A 183 -2.26 2.50 0.67
N GLN A 184 -1.51 1.48 0.31
CA GLN A 184 -1.91 0.08 0.38
C GLN A 184 -1.17 -0.64 1.51
N HIS A 185 -1.89 -1.56 2.14
CA HIS A 185 -1.29 -2.68 2.87
C HIS A 185 -2.17 -3.91 2.67
N ASP A 186 -1.71 -5.06 3.17
CA ASP A 186 -2.51 -6.29 3.15
C ASP A 186 -3.95 -6.05 3.66
N GLY A 187 -4.90 -6.31 2.77
CA GLY A 187 -6.34 -6.30 3.01
C GLY A 187 -7.06 -4.95 2.89
N HIS A 188 -6.38 -3.82 2.69
CA HIS A 188 -7.06 -2.51 2.58
C HIS A 188 -6.19 -1.41 1.96
N SER A 189 -6.87 -0.48 1.29
CA SER A 189 -6.27 0.74 0.74
C SER A 189 -6.93 2.00 1.28
N ARG A 190 -6.11 3.05 1.38
CA ARG A 190 -6.46 4.37 1.91
C ARG A 190 -5.74 5.44 1.10
N THR A 191 -6.00 6.71 1.39
CA THR A 191 -5.36 7.85 0.71
C THR A 191 -4.70 8.75 1.74
N ILE A 192 -3.39 8.97 1.64
CA ILE A 192 -2.68 9.95 2.48
C ILE A 192 -2.77 11.31 1.79
N VAL A 193 -3.30 12.30 2.48
CA VAL A 193 -3.49 13.67 1.99
C VAL A 193 -2.56 14.69 2.66
N GLY A 194 -1.70 14.23 3.56
CA GLY A 194 -0.71 15.07 4.23
C GLY A 194 -0.19 14.45 5.52
N ILE A 195 0.60 15.24 6.24
CA ILE A 195 1.29 14.84 7.46
C ILE A 195 1.33 16.00 8.46
N GLN A 196 1.18 15.68 9.75
CA GLN A 196 1.28 16.63 10.85
C GLN A 196 2.41 16.22 11.80
N ILE A 197 3.32 17.16 12.09
CA ILE A 197 4.28 17.06 13.20
C ILE A 197 3.73 17.82 14.40
N LYS A 198 3.78 17.18 15.57
CA LYS A 198 3.53 17.82 16.88
C LYS A 198 4.76 17.70 17.75
N TYR A 199 5.22 18.83 18.27
CA TYR A 199 6.27 18.87 19.27
C TYR A 199 5.65 18.67 20.65
N GLN A 200 6.03 17.59 21.33
CA GLN A 200 5.63 17.37 22.71
C GLN A 200 6.50 18.19 23.68
N ARG A 201 6.00 18.42 24.90
CA ARG A 201 6.71 19.18 25.94
C ARG A 201 8.07 18.58 26.34
N ASN A 202 8.26 17.28 26.10
CA ASN A 202 9.51 16.55 26.33
C ASN A 202 10.49 16.61 25.14
N GLY A 203 10.20 17.42 24.10
CA GLY A 203 11.00 17.53 22.89
C GLY A 203 10.77 16.41 21.86
N VAL A 204 9.94 15.40 22.17
CA VAL A 204 9.66 14.30 21.25
C VAL A 204 8.71 14.75 20.15
N GLN A 205 9.05 14.44 18.90
CA GLN A 205 8.20 14.69 17.75
C GLN A 205 7.18 13.56 17.59
N GLN A 206 5.90 13.92 17.53
CA GLN A 206 4.82 13.01 17.17
C GLN A 206 4.34 13.28 15.76
N HIS A 207 4.42 12.25 14.93
CA HIS A 207 3.93 12.27 13.56
C HIS A 207 2.52 11.69 13.48
N ASN A 208 1.64 12.38 12.77
CA ASN A 208 0.33 11.87 12.39
C ASN A 208 0.18 11.99 10.88
N LEU A 209 -0.10 10.87 10.22
CA LEU A 209 -0.53 10.89 8.82
C LEU A 209 -1.99 11.35 8.77
N LEU A 210 -2.32 12.16 7.75
CA LEU A 210 -3.68 12.56 7.43
C LEU A 210 -4.20 11.59 6.36
N ILE A 211 -5.07 10.66 6.76
CA ILE A 211 -5.51 9.54 5.94
C ILE A 211 -7.02 9.58 5.74
N LEU A 212 -7.46 9.60 4.49
CA LEU A 212 -8.84 9.33 4.11
C LEU A 212 -9.04 7.83 3.93
N ASP A 213 -10.03 7.27 4.62
CA ASP A 213 -10.35 5.85 4.58
C ASP A 213 -11.70 5.64 3.84
N PRO A 214 -11.73 4.91 2.72
CA PRO A 214 -12.97 4.62 2.00
C PRO A 214 -13.95 3.73 2.79
N GLY A 215 -13.54 3.16 3.92
CA GLY A 215 -14.41 2.44 4.84
C GLY A 215 -15.21 3.34 5.80
N HIS A 216 -14.91 4.63 5.88
CA HIS A 216 -15.69 5.56 6.68
C HIS A 216 -16.99 5.95 5.98
N ARG A 217 -18.08 6.07 6.75
CA ARG A 217 -19.35 6.58 6.23
C ARG A 217 -19.22 8.09 5.98
N THR A 218 -19.45 8.53 4.74
CA THR A 218 -19.36 9.94 4.34
C THR A 218 -20.16 10.86 5.26
N ALA A 219 -21.41 10.51 5.58
CA ALA A 219 -22.27 11.32 6.45
C ALA A 219 -21.70 11.55 7.86
N ALA A 220 -21.00 10.56 8.42
CA ALA A 220 -20.39 10.70 9.75
C ALA A 220 -19.17 11.63 9.73
N LEU A 221 -18.36 11.52 8.68
CA LEU A 221 -17.23 12.43 8.47
C LEU A 221 -17.72 13.86 8.23
N GLU A 222 -18.68 14.05 7.32
CA GLU A 222 -19.28 15.36 7.01
C GLU A 222 -19.83 16.03 8.26
N LYS A 223 -20.65 15.31 9.04
CA LYS A 223 -21.20 15.83 10.30
C LYS A 223 -20.09 16.29 11.25
N SER A 224 -19.05 15.46 11.44
CA SER A 224 -17.94 15.78 12.35
C SER A 224 -17.12 17.00 11.90
N LEU A 225 -17.01 17.23 10.59
CA LEU A 225 -16.35 18.40 10.02
C LEU A 225 -17.21 19.66 10.18
N ARG A 226 -18.52 19.56 9.91
CA ARG A 226 -19.48 20.68 10.06
C ARG A 226 -19.58 21.15 11.50
N GLU A 227 -19.61 20.22 12.45
CA GLU A 227 -19.65 20.50 13.89
C GLU A 227 -18.26 20.83 14.46
N ASN A 228 -17.18 20.59 13.70
CA ASN A 228 -15.78 20.71 14.12
C ASN A 228 -15.45 19.92 15.40
N VAL A 229 -16.09 18.77 15.61
CA VAL A 229 -15.90 17.93 16.80
C VAL A 229 -15.58 16.50 16.39
N GLY A 230 -14.48 15.96 16.92
CA GLY A 230 -14.11 14.56 16.80
C GLY A 230 -13.71 14.11 15.39
N TRP A 231 -13.61 15.01 14.40
CA TRP A 231 -13.19 14.69 13.03
C TRP A 231 -11.78 14.08 12.96
N GLN A 232 -10.93 14.43 13.94
CA GLN A 232 -9.54 13.95 13.99
C GLN A 232 -9.46 12.42 14.02
N LYS A 233 -10.43 11.74 14.64
CA LYS A 233 -10.46 10.27 14.69
C LYS A 233 -10.69 9.63 13.31
N PHE A 234 -11.26 10.36 12.35
CA PHE A 234 -11.46 9.88 10.99
C PHE A 234 -10.26 10.13 10.09
N ILE A 235 -9.46 11.16 10.37
CA ILE A 235 -8.39 11.58 9.46
C ILE A 235 -6.99 11.31 10.04
N LYS A 236 -6.76 11.54 11.33
CA LYS A 236 -5.41 11.44 11.91
C LYS A 236 -5.07 10.00 12.27
N ARG A 237 -3.91 9.53 11.81
CA ARG A 237 -3.37 8.20 12.12
C ARG A 237 -1.95 8.37 12.64
N GLY A 238 -1.75 8.06 13.93
CA GLY A 238 -0.42 8.06 14.52
C GLY A 238 0.40 6.87 14.03
N VAL A 239 1.73 7.01 14.06
CA VAL A 239 2.69 5.99 13.60
C VAL A 239 2.44 4.61 14.24
N HIS A 240 2.11 4.60 15.53
CA HIS A 240 1.77 3.38 16.29
C HIS A 240 0.57 2.58 15.73
N THR A 241 -0.25 3.18 14.86
CA THR A 241 -1.38 2.51 14.20
C THR A 241 -0.96 1.75 12.94
N LEU A 242 0.24 2.00 12.40
CA LEU A 242 0.77 1.41 11.17
C LEU A 242 1.37 0.01 11.43
N LYS A 243 0.56 -0.91 11.97
CA LYS A 243 1.06 -2.20 12.50
C LYS A 243 1.36 -3.27 11.45
N LYS A 244 0.99 -3.04 10.19
CA LYS A 244 1.20 -4.00 9.10
C LYS A 244 2.70 -4.09 8.78
N PRO A 245 3.19 -5.28 8.40
CA PRO A 245 4.62 -5.51 8.16
C PRO A 245 5.07 -4.93 6.82
N GLN A 246 4.14 -4.66 5.92
CA GLN A 246 4.42 -4.21 4.56
C GLN A 246 3.40 -3.16 4.15
N PHE A 247 3.88 -2.18 3.39
CA PHE A 247 3.08 -1.11 2.81
C PHE A 247 3.55 -0.84 1.39
N GLN A 248 2.66 -0.29 0.58
CA GLN A 248 2.99 0.17 -0.75
C GLN A 248 2.32 1.53 -0.99
N LEU A 249 3.06 2.44 -1.62
CA LEU A 249 2.58 3.77 -2.00
C LEU A 249 2.53 3.89 -3.52
N CYS A 250 1.50 4.54 -4.05
CA CYS A 250 1.52 5.14 -5.38
C CYS A 250 1.57 6.66 -5.22
N TYR A 251 2.55 7.30 -5.86
CA TYR A 251 2.68 8.76 -5.93
C TYR A 251 2.76 9.21 -7.39
N VAL A 252 2.59 10.50 -7.64
CA VAL A 252 2.59 11.06 -9.00
C VAL A 252 3.71 12.08 -9.13
N ASP A 253 4.56 11.90 -10.13
CA ASP A 253 5.67 12.81 -10.45
C ASP A 253 5.33 13.85 -11.52
N PRO A 254 5.56 15.15 -11.27
CA PRO A 254 5.53 16.24 -12.27
C PRO A 254 4.47 16.14 -13.37
N GLY A 255 4.71 16.73 -14.55
CA GLY A 255 3.83 16.68 -15.73
C GLY A 255 3.44 15.31 -16.35
N ILE A 256 3.19 15.33 -17.67
CA ILE A 256 2.53 14.25 -18.42
C ILE A 256 3.52 13.57 -19.36
N ALA A 257 3.49 12.25 -19.44
CA ALA A 257 4.31 11.44 -20.33
C ALA A 257 3.74 11.42 -21.75
N THR A 258 4.64 11.44 -22.75
CA THR A 258 4.31 11.38 -24.18
C THR A 258 5.40 10.63 -24.94
N GLY A 259 5.08 9.99 -26.06
CA GLY A 259 6.08 9.33 -26.90
C GLY A 259 6.80 8.19 -26.18
N GLU A 260 8.13 8.21 -26.18
CA GLU A 260 8.97 7.19 -25.53
C GLU A 260 8.72 7.09 -24.02
N ASP A 261 8.47 8.23 -23.34
CA ASP A 261 8.13 8.23 -21.93
C ASP A 261 6.86 7.43 -21.66
N MET A 262 5.86 7.52 -22.55
CA MET A 262 4.60 6.79 -22.42
C MET A 262 4.81 5.28 -22.53
N GLU A 263 5.66 4.84 -23.46
CA GLU A 263 6.03 3.43 -23.61
C GLU A 263 6.79 2.92 -22.38
N SER A 264 7.68 3.73 -21.81
CA SER A 264 8.39 3.37 -20.56
C SER A 264 7.45 3.16 -19.36
N LEU A 265 6.30 3.83 -19.34
CA LEU A 265 5.32 3.70 -18.27
C LEU A 265 4.51 2.40 -18.35
N LYS A 266 4.54 1.67 -19.47
CA LYS A 266 3.82 0.39 -19.59
C LYS A 266 4.33 -0.67 -18.61
N THR A 267 5.62 -0.64 -18.29
CA THR A 267 6.22 -1.51 -17.28
C THR A 267 6.24 -0.83 -15.92
N ILE A 268 5.63 -1.47 -14.92
CA ILE A 268 5.63 -0.95 -13.54
C ILE A 268 6.87 -1.40 -12.80
N ASN A 269 7.73 -0.43 -12.49
CA ASN A 269 8.87 -0.61 -11.59
C ASN A 269 8.56 0.03 -10.23
N SER A 270 9.18 -0.51 -9.18
CA SER A 270 9.05 0.02 -7.83
C SER A 270 10.40 0.21 -7.14
N VAL A 271 10.42 1.15 -6.19
CA VAL A 271 11.57 1.36 -5.30
C VAL A 271 11.29 0.64 -3.98
N PHE A 272 12.21 -0.21 -3.53
CA PHE A 272 12.10 -0.89 -2.24
C PHE A 272 12.80 -0.13 -1.12
N LEU A 273 12.12 0.02 0.03
CA LEU A 273 12.64 0.60 1.26
C LEU A 273 12.43 -0.36 2.43
N GLU A 274 13.53 -0.70 3.10
CA GLU A 274 13.52 -1.59 4.26
C GLU A 274 12.81 -0.94 5.47
N ILE A 275 11.89 -1.68 6.12
CA ILE A 275 11.23 -1.31 7.39
C ILE A 275 11.28 -2.43 8.44
#